data_AF-A0A227J6N1-F1
#
_entry.id   AF-A0A227J6N1-F1
#
_cell.length_a   1.000
_cell.length_b   1.000
_cell.length_c   1.000
_cell.angle_alpha   90.00
_cell.angle_beta   90.00
_cell.angle_gamma   90.00
#
_symmetry.space_group_name_H-M   'P 1'
#
loop_
_entity.id
_entity.type
_entity.pdbx_description
1 polymer ?
#
loop_
_entity_poly.entity_id
_entity_poly.type
_entity_poly.pdbx_seq_one_letter_code
_entity_poly.pdbx_strand_id
1 'polypeptide(L)'
;ALIAEGVKASGLEIWTDVPGIYTTDPRIAPKASPIPEISFSEASEMANFGAKILHPSTLVPALRHDIPVFVGSSKEPEKGGTWIRHQVESSPLFRALALRCNQTMVTLRSANMFHA
;
A
#
# COMPACT_ATOMS: atom_id res chain seq x y z
N ALA A 1 8.12 -4.94 10.94
CA ALA A 1 7.64 -3.68 11.54
C ALA A 1 7.80 -3.65 13.06
N LEU A 2 7.16 -4.55 13.84
CA LEU A 2 7.29 -4.54 15.31
C LEU A 2 8.74 -4.64 15.81
N ILE A 3 9.57 -5.49 15.20
CA ILE A 3 11.00 -5.59 15.56
C ILE A 3 11.73 -4.28 15.23
N ALA A 4 11.50 -3.71 14.05
CA ALA A 4 12.09 -2.44 13.64
C ALA A 4 11.74 -1.31 14.61
N GLU A 5 10.49 -1.25 15.07
CA GLU A 5 10.05 -0.34 16.13
C GLU A 5 10.81 -0.58 17.44
N GLY A 6 10.87 -1.83 17.91
CA GLY A 6 11.54 -2.19 19.17
C GLY A 6 13.04 -1.88 19.20
N VAL A 7 13.73 -1.96 18.06
CA VAL A 7 15.15 -1.64 17.94
C VAL A 7 15.44 -0.22 17.45
N LYS A 8 14.40 0.60 17.23
CA LYS A 8 14.52 1.95 16.65
C LYS A 8 15.34 1.94 15.35
N ALA A 9 15.01 1.02 14.45
CA ALA A 9 15.70 0.87 13.17
C ALA A 9 15.61 2.16 12.35
N SER A 10 16.66 2.47 11.59
CA SER A 10 16.67 3.58 10.63
C SER A 10 15.79 3.32 9.40
N GLY A 11 15.38 2.07 9.17
CA GLY A 11 14.52 1.67 8.06
C GLY A 11 14.06 0.23 8.20
N LEU A 12 13.02 -0.11 7.44
CA LEU A 12 12.48 -1.46 7.31
C LEU A 12 12.40 -1.83 5.84
N GLU A 13 13.04 -2.91 5.42
CA GLU A 13 12.94 -3.41 4.04
C GLU A 13 12.06 -4.65 3.98
N ILE A 14 11.09 -4.65 3.07
CA ILE A 14 10.19 -5.76 2.81
C ILE A 14 10.46 -6.25 1.38
N TRP A 15 11.09 -7.41 1.29
CA TRP A 15 11.44 -8.04 0.01
C TRP A 15 10.38 -9.07 -0.37
N THR A 16 9.73 -8.85 -1.51
CA THR A 16 8.60 -9.63 -2.03
C THR A 16 8.93 -10.19 -3.42
N ASP A 17 7.95 -10.70 -4.16
CA ASP A 17 8.11 -11.16 -5.54
C ASP A 17 7.75 -10.09 -6.59
N VAL A 18 7.43 -8.86 -6.19
CA VAL A 18 7.14 -7.73 -7.09
C VAL A 18 8.10 -6.54 -6.85
N PRO A 19 8.54 -5.84 -7.90
CA PRO A 19 9.51 -4.75 -7.78
C PRO A 19 8.84 -3.43 -7.34
N GLY A 20 8.26 -3.45 -6.14
CA GLY A 20 7.58 -2.29 -5.54
C GLY A 20 6.10 -2.17 -5.86
N ILE A 21 5.55 -0.99 -5.56
CA ILE A 21 4.15 -0.61 -5.75
C ILE A 21 4.02 0.15 -7.06
N TYR A 22 3.01 -0.20 -7.86
CA TYR A 22 2.74 0.40 -9.17
C TYR A 22 1.46 1.24 -9.15
N THR A 23 1.31 2.12 -10.16
CA THR A 23 0.10 2.94 -10.35
C THR A 23 -1.16 2.11 -10.57
N THR A 24 -1.04 0.86 -11.03
CA THR A 24 -2.07 -0.17 -10.98
C THR A 24 -1.41 -1.55 -11.21
N ASP A 25 -2.18 -2.64 -11.25
CA ASP A 25 -1.64 -3.98 -11.53
C ASP A 25 -1.07 -4.04 -12.98
N PRO A 26 0.25 -4.27 -13.17
CA PRO A 26 0.86 -4.33 -14.50
C PRO A 26 0.31 -5.47 -15.38
N ARG A 27 -0.29 -6.50 -14.77
CA ARG A 27 -0.94 -7.61 -15.47
C ARG A 27 -2.27 -7.19 -16.10
N ILE A 28 -2.87 -6.10 -15.63
CA ILE A 28 -4.14 -5.54 -16.12
C ILE A 28 -3.86 -4.38 -17.08
N ALA A 29 -2.94 -3.47 -16.71
CA ALA A 29 -2.56 -2.34 -17.53
C ALA A 29 -1.04 -2.35 -17.78
N PRO A 30 -0.58 -2.72 -18.99
CA PRO A 30 0.85 -2.76 -19.32
C PRO A 30 1.58 -1.42 -19.20
N LYS A 31 0.83 -0.30 -19.19
CA LYS A 31 1.36 1.06 -18.99
C LYS A 31 1.50 1.44 -17.51
N ALA A 32 1.22 0.53 -16.58
CA ALA A 32 1.44 0.77 -15.16
C ALA A 32 2.92 1.10 -14.90
N SER A 33 3.14 2.16 -14.13
CA SER A 33 4.48 2.66 -13.80
C SER A 33 4.77 2.42 -12.32
N PRO A 34 6.04 2.15 -11.96
CA PRO A 34 6.44 2.02 -10.56
C PRO A 34 6.28 3.38 -9.85
N ILE A 35 5.86 3.34 -8.60
CA ILE A 35 5.78 4.51 -7.73
C ILE A 35 7.05 4.53 -6.88
N PRO A 36 7.93 5.54 -7.01
CA PRO A 36 9.20 5.55 -6.27
C PRO A 36 8.98 5.82 -4.77
N GLU A 37 8.01 6.66 -4.44
CA GLU A 37 7.69 7.06 -3.08
C GLU A 37 6.17 7.26 -2.91
N ILE A 38 5.65 6.82 -1.78
CA ILE A 38 4.24 6.92 -1.41
C ILE A 38 4.10 7.18 0.09
N SER A 39 3.06 7.90 0.50
CA SER A 39 2.83 8.14 1.93
C SER A 39 2.27 6.89 2.62
N PHE A 40 2.42 6.81 3.94
CA PHE A 40 1.79 5.74 4.73
C PHE A 40 0.26 5.68 4.55
N SER A 41 -0.42 6.83 4.46
CA SER A 41 -1.87 6.89 4.28
C SER A 41 -2.27 6.32 2.92
N GLU A 42 -1.63 6.77 1.85
CA GLU A 42 -1.89 6.26 0.49
C GLU A 42 -1.60 4.76 0.37
N ALA A 43 -0.47 4.30 0.92
CA ALA A 43 -0.11 2.88 0.90
C ALA A 43 -1.12 2.02 1.68
N SER A 44 -1.58 2.51 2.84
CA SER A 44 -2.59 1.82 3.66
C SER A 44 -3.93 1.71 2.92
N GLU A 45 -4.38 2.78 2.28
CA GLU A 45 -5.62 2.76 1.48
C GLU A 45 -5.49 1.84 0.27
N MET A 46 -4.37 1.88 -0.45
CA MET A 46 -4.12 0.95 -1.56
C MET A 46 -4.18 -0.52 -1.10
N ALA A 47 -3.57 -0.83 0.05
CA ALA A 47 -3.60 -2.16 0.63
C ALA A 47 -5.04 -2.60 1.01
N ASN A 48 -5.85 -1.70 1.57
CA ASN A 48 -7.27 -1.95 1.89
C ASN A 48 -8.11 -2.27 0.64
N PHE A 49 -7.83 -1.59 -0.48
CA PHE A 49 -8.57 -1.71 -1.73
C PHE A 49 -8.01 -2.73 -2.72
N GLY A 50 -7.10 -3.61 -2.29
CA GLY A 50 -6.71 -4.79 -3.06
C GLY A 50 -5.31 -4.78 -3.66
N ALA A 51 -4.46 -3.79 -3.34
CA ALA A 51 -3.04 -3.90 -3.62
C ALA A 51 -2.40 -4.94 -2.67
N LYS A 52 -2.35 -6.20 -3.09
CA LYS A 52 -1.98 -7.38 -2.28
C LYS A 52 -0.49 -7.48 -1.90
N ILE A 53 0.24 -6.37 -1.86
CA ILE A 53 1.68 -6.37 -1.59
C ILE A 53 1.95 -6.36 -0.08
N LEU A 54 1.12 -5.65 0.68
CA LEU A 54 1.25 -5.49 2.13
C LEU A 54 -0.11 -5.58 2.79
N HIS A 55 -0.17 -6.13 4.01
CA HIS A 55 -1.34 -5.98 4.86
C HIS A 55 -1.30 -4.57 5.50
N PRO A 56 -2.40 -3.80 5.51
CA PRO A 56 -2.43 -2.44 6.04
C PRO A 56 -1.87 -2.33 7.47
N SER A 57 -2.25 -3.28 8.33
CA SER A 57 -1.79 -3.32 9.74
C SER A 57 -0.28 -3.51 9.90
N THR A 58 0.43 -3.99 8.87
CA THR A 58 1.88 -4.19 8.92
C THR A 58 2.64 -2.86 8.96
N LEU A 59 2.05 -1.77 8.46
CA LEU A 59 2.69 -0.45 8.42
C LEU A 59 2.56 0.33 9.73
N VAL A 60 1.58 -0.02 10.57
CA VAL A 60 1.25 0.74 11.80
C VAL A 60 2.46 0.91 12.74
N PRO A 61 3.26 -0.12 13.05
CA PRO A 61 4.42 0.04 13.94
C PRO A 61 5.49 0.96 13.34
N ALA A 62 5.68 0.91 12.02
CA ALA A 62 6.65 1.76 11.33
C ALA A 62 6.20 3.23 11.32
N LEU A 63 4.91 3.48 11.07
CA LEU A 63 4.31 4.82 11.11
C LEU A 63 4.44 5.49 12.48
N ARG A 64 4.24 4.76 13.59
CA ARG A 64 4.33 5.34 14.95
C ARG A 64 5.70 5.89 15.31
N HIS A 65 6.76 5.36 14.69
CA HIS A 65 8.15 5.73 14.96
C HIS A 65 8.84 6.37 13.75
N ASP A 66 8.05 6.78 12.74
CA ASP A 66 8.53 7.38 11.49
C ASP A 66 9.67 6.58 10.81
N ILE A 67 9.54 5.25 10.85
CA ILE A 67 10.52 4.33 10.25
C ILE A 67 10.17 4.17 8.77
N PRO A 68 11.00 4.65 7.82
CA PRO A 68 10.72 4.50 6.41
C PRO A 68 10.72 3.01 6.02
N VAL A 69 9.75 2.61 5.18
CA VAL A 69 9.59 1.23 4.74
C VAL A 69 9.90 1.12 3.25
N PHE A 70 10.84 0.28 2.88
CA PHE A 70 11.11 -0.07 1.48
C PHE A 70 10.34 -1.34 1.10
N VAL A 71 9.80 -1.37 -0.12
CA VAL A 71 9.17 -2.54 -0.72
C VAL A 71 9.81 -2.81 -2.07
N GLY A 72 10.42 -3.98 -2.23
CA GLY A 72 11.13 -4.36 -3.46
C GLY A 72 11.00 -5.85 -3.80
N SER A 73 11.58 -6.26 -4.93
CA SER A 73 11.59 -7.65 -5.40
C SER A 73 12.88 -8.35 -4.99
N SER A 74 12.79 -9.49 -4.31
CA SER A 74 13.95 -10.33 -4.00
C SER A 74 14.52 -11.03 -5.23
N LYS A 75 13.73 -11.13 -6.31
CA LYS A 75 14.14 -11.75 -7.58
C LYS A 75 14.80 -10.76 -8.53
N GLU A 76 14.50 -9.47 -8.38
CA GLU A 76 14.92 -8.40 -9.28
C GLU A 76 15.32 -7.15 -8.47
N PRO A 77 16.30 -7.26 -7.53
CA PRO A 77 16.66 -6.16 -6.64
C PRO A 77 17.20 -4.93 -7.36
N GLU A 78 17.79 -5.11 -8.54
CA GLU A 78 18.30 -4.05 -9.41
C GLU A 78 17.21 -3.14 -9.97
N LYS A 79 15.95 -3.59 -10.00
CA LYS A 79 14.80 -2.77 -10.42
C LYS A 79 14.38 -1.73 -9.39
N GLY A 80 14.98 -1.76 -8.20
CA GLY A 80 14.64 -0.88 -7.09
C GLY A 80 13.30 -1.28 -6.46
N GLY A 81 12.54 -0.27 -6.04
CA GLY A 81 11.27 -0.49 -5.35
C GLY A 81 10.61 0.82 -4.93
N THR A 82 9.70 0.72 -3.96
CA THR A 82 8.93 1.85 -3.46
C THR A 82 9.30 2.14 -2.02
N TRP A 83 9.53 3.41 -1.70
CA TRP A 83 9.63 3.89 -0.33
C TRP A 83 8.28 4.36 0.19
N ILE A 84 7.93 3.92 1.39
CA ILE A 84 6.76 4.36 2.15
C ILE A 84 7.26 5.25 3.27
N ARG A 85 6.86 6.52 3.27
CA ARG A 85 7.32 7.54 4.24
C ARG A 85 6.16 8.37 4.80
N HIS A 86 6.41 9.13 5.85
CA HIS A 86 5.40 10.04 6.40
C HIS A 86 5.23 11.28 5.54
N GLN A 87 6.34 11.89 5.11
CA GLN A 87 6.38 12.96 4.13
C GLN A 87 6.98 12.44 2.84
N VAL A 88 6.39 12.87 1.72
CA VAL A 88 6.81 12.49 0.38
C VAL A 88 7.02 13.74 -0.46
N GLU A 89 7.96 13.69 -1.40
CA GLU A 89 8.29 14.87 -2.24
C GLU A 89 7.14 15.20 -3.21
N SER A 90 6.45 14.18 -3.70
CA SER A 90 5.37 14.31 -4.67
C SER A 90 4.10 13.67 -4.15
N SER A 91 3.01 14.44 -4.13
CA SER A 91 1.66 14.00 -3.78
C SER A 91 0.64 14.42 -4.84
N PRO A 92 0.56 13.71 -5.98
CA PRO A 92 -0.37 14.02 -7.05
C PRO A 92 -1.81 13.78 -6.59
N LEU A 93 -2.76 14.44 -7.26
CA LEU A 93 -4.19 14.30 -6.97
C LEU A 93 -4.67 12.84 -7.12
N PHE A 94 -4.11 12.10 -8.08
CA PHE A 94 -4.37 10.69 -8.29
C PHE A 94 -3.05 9.92 -8.23
N ARG A 95 -2.89 9.08 -7.19
CA ARG A 95 -1.68 8.28 -7.00
C ARG A 95 -1.72 6.97 -7.79
N ALA A 96 -2.80 6.21 -7.64
CA ALA A 96 -2.94 4.87 -8.17
C ALA A 96 -4.41 4.44 -8.28
N LEU A 97 -4.66 3.38 -9.05
CA LEU A 97 -5.93 2.67 -9.15
C LEU A 97 -5.77 1.25 -8.63
N ALA A 98 -6.51 0.93 -7.57
CA ALA A 98 -6.57 -0.42 -7.00
C ALA A 98 -7.82 -1.16 -7.50
N LEU A 99 -7.67 -2.47 -7.74
CA LEU A 99 -8.77 -3.35 -8.11
C LEU A 99 -8.90 -4.47 -7.08
N ARG A 100 -10.10 -4.59 -6.48
CA ARG A 100 -10.48 -5.74 -5.66
C ARG A 100 -11.60 -6.51 -6.34
N CYS A 101 -11.27 -7.67 -6.88
CA CYS A 101 -12.26 -8.57 -7.48
C CYS A 101 -13.09 -9.31 -6.42
N ASN A 102 -14.14 -10.00 -6.87
CA ASN A 102 -14.98 -10.90 -6.06
C ASN A 102 -15.63 -10.20 -4.85
N GLN A 103 -16.15 -8.99 -5.06
CA GLN A 103 -16.96 -8.30 -4.05
C GLN A 103 -18.43 -8.68 -4.21
N THR A 104 -19.12 -8.87 -3.09
CA THR A 104 -20.57 -9.11 -3.06
C THR A 104 -21.27 -7.89 -2.49
N MET A 105 -22.15 -7.29 -3.29
CA MET A 105 -22.98 -6.18 -2.84
C MET A 105 -24.23 -6.73 -2.13
N VAL A 106 -24.34 -6.45 -0.83
CA VAL A 106 -25.52 -6.80 -0.02
C VAL A 106 -26.39 -5.56 0.12
N THR A 107 -27.58 -5.59 -0.47
CA THR A 107 -28.55 -4.50 -0.39
C THR A 107 -29.64 -4.85 0.62
N LEU A 108 -29.67 -4.15 1.75
CA LEU A 108 -30.71 -4.29 2.77
C LEU A 108 -31.80 -3.24 2.56
N ARG A 109 -33.06 -3.64 2.56
CA ARG A 109 -34.22 -2.74 2.49
C ARG A 109 -35.24 -3.15 3.55
N SER A 110 -35.79 -2.17 4.26
CA SER A 110 -36.89 -2.38 5.22
C SER A 110 -37.81 -1.17 5.21
N ALA A 111 -39.13 -1.41 5.22
CA ALA A 111 -40.11 -0.33 5.31
C ALA A 111 -39.98 0.47 6.62
N ASN A 112 -39.47 -0.14 7.70
CA ASN A 112 -39.30 0.52 9.00
C ASN A 112 -38.05 1.41 9.08
N MET A 113 -37.14 1.36 8.10
CA MET A 113 -35.97 2.27 8.07
C MET A 113 -36.34 3.72 7.73
N PHE A 114 -37.56 3.96 7.25
CA PHE A 114 -38.07 5.30 6.95
C PHE A 114 -38.65 6.04 8.16
N HIS A 115 -38.78 5.39 9.31
CA HIS A 115 -39.44 5.93 10.51
C HIS A 115 -38.48 6.11 11.71
N ALA A 116 -37.21 6.42 11.46
CA ALA A 116 -36.23 6.75 12.50
C ALA A 116 -36.14 8.27 12.75
#